data_AF-A0A3P7IIU7-F1
#
_entry.id   AF-A0A3P7IIU7-F1
#
_cell.length_a   1.000
_cell.length_b   1.000
_cell.length_c   1.000
_cell.angle_alpha   90.00
_cell.angle_beta   90.00
_cell.angle_gamma   90.00
#
_symmetry.space_group_name_H-M   'P 1'
#
loop_
_entity.id
_entity.type
_entity.pdbx_description
1 polymer ?
#
loop_
_entity_poly.entity_id
_entity_poly.type
_entity_poly.pdbx_seq_one_letter_code
_entity_poly.pdbx_strand_id
1 'polypeptide(L)'
;MASKCSTVAAPLRPKTYCYGVREGGDAAFKKVKELYMAENVALEKDILRRALGCHKDVVALKELLFLTIDRNAAFVRLQDVRDLFNSISENPAGQELILNFLLERWDDIYNGYTELSTII
;
A
#
# COMPACT_ATOMS: atom_id res chain seq x y z
N MET A 1 -4.03 -14.14 -11.20
CA MET A 1 -4.84 -13.24 -10.36
C MET A 1 -5.10 -13.94 -9.04
N ALA A 2 -4.81 -13.29 -7.92
CA ALA A 2 -4.99 -13.87 -6.57
C ALA A 2 -6.46 -14.26 -6.34
N SER A 3 -7.38 -13.45 -6.86
CA SER A 3 -8.83 -13.66 -6.78
C SER A 3 -9.27 -15.04 -7.27
N LYS A 4 -8.60 -15.60 -8.30
CA LYS A 4 -8.93 -16.89 -8.94
C LYS A 4 -8.17 -18.09 -8.37
N CYS A 5 -6.95 -17.90 -7.86
CA CYS A 5 -6.05 -19.00 -7.51
C CYS A 5 -5.83 -19.17 -6.00
N SER A 6 -6.27 -18.21 -5.18
CA SER A 6 -6.14 -18.28 -3.72
C SER A 6 -7.08 -19.34 -3.14
N THR A 7 -6.51 -20.32 -2.44
CA THR A 7 -7.24 -21.34 -1.66
C THR A 7 -7.80 -20.79 -0.35
N VAL A 8 -7.39 -19.58 0.05
CA VAL A 8 -7.92 -18.88 1.22
C VAL A 8 -9.32 -18.36 0.90
N ALA A 9 -10.29 -18.71 1.75
CA ALA A 9 -11.66 -18.21 1.63
C ALA A 9 -11.69 -16.67 1.64
N ALA A 10 -12.47 -16.06 0.76
CA ALA A 10 -12.46 -14.62 0.53
C ALA A 10 -12.56 -13.75 1.81
N PRO A 11 -13.42 -14.07 2.80
CA PRO A 11 -13.49 -13.29 4.05
C PRO A 11 -12.21 -13.29 4.89
N LEU A 12 -11.37 -14.32 4.75
CA LEU A 12 -10.14 -14.49 5.53
C LEU A 12 -8.91 -13.88 4.85
N ARG A 13 -8.99 -13.58 3.55
CA ARG A 13 -7.87 -13.03 2.76
C ARG A 13 -7.28 -11.76 3.36
N PRO A 14 -8.04 -10.76 3.84
CA PRO A 14 -7.46 -9.54 4.39
C PRO A 14 -6.52 -9.80 5.57
N LYS A 15 -6.95 -10.62 6.53
CA LYS A 15 -6.11 -10.97 7.69
C LYS A 15 -4.97 -11.89 7.29
N THR A 16 -5.23 -12.86 6.41
CA THR A 16 -4.22 -13.84 5.99
C THR A 16 -3.08 -13.19 5.22
N TYR A 17 -3.36 -12.31 4.25
CA TYR A 17 -2.32 -11.65 3.48
C TYR A 17 -1.51 -10.68 4.34
N CYS A 18 -2.17 -9.87 5.17
CA CYS A 18 -1.50 -8.97 6.11
C CYS A 18 -0.56 -9.74 7.07
N TYR A 19 -1.06 -10.82 7.68
CA TYR A 19 -0.23 -11.67 8.56
C TYR A 19 0.93 -12.32 7.79
N GLY A 20 0.66 -12.79 6.58
CA GLY A 20 1.68 -13.37 5.70
C GLY A 20 2.80 -12.40 5.36
N VAL A 21 2.49 -11.14 5.03
CA VAL A 21 3.50 -10.09 4.82
C VAL A 21 4.25 -9.78 6.11
N ARG A 22 3.53 -9.67 7.22
CA ARG A 22 4.09 -9.31 8.52
C ARG A 22 5.07 -10.33 9.08
N GLU A 23 4.77 -11.61 8.94
CA GLU A 23 5.61 -12.70 9.47
C GLU A 23 6.55 -13.30 8.41
N GLY A 24 6.17 -13.23 7.13
CA GLY A 24 6.96 -13.76 6.02
C GLY A 24 8.00 -12.79 5.44
N GLY A 25 8.02 -11.53 5.90
CA GLY A 25 9.01 -10.52 5.54
C GLY A 25 9.07 -10.24 4.03
N ASP A 26 10.27 -9.89 3.54
CA ASP A 26 10.51 -9.45 2.16
C ASP A 26 10.04 -10.45 1.10
N ALA A 27 10.17 -11.75 1.37
CA ALA A 27 9.73 -12.79 0.44
C ALA A 27 8.20 -12.76 0.25
N ALA A 28 7.45 -12.67 1.35
CA ALA A 28 6.00 -12.55 1.31
C ALA A 28 5.57 -11.18 0.77
N PHE A 29 6.25 -10.11 1.16
CA PHE A 29 6.02 -8.76 0.65
C PHE A 29 6.15 -8.69 -0.87
N LYS A 30 7.26 -9.18 -1.42
CA LYS A 30 7.49 -9.25 -2.86
C LYS A 30 6.39 -10.04 -3.55
N LYS A 31 6.00 -11.21 -2.99
CA LYS A 31 4.95 -12.03 -3.58
C LYS A 31 3.60 -11.32 -3.60
N VAL A 32 3.21 -10.66 -2.51
CA VAL A 32 1.96 -9.90 -2.44
C VAL A 32 2.00 -8.70 -3.38
N LYS A 33 3.16 -8.04 -3.54
CA LYS A 33 3.35 -6.93 -4.47
C LYS A 33 3.17 -7.38 -5.93
N GLU A 34 3.72 -8.53 -6.30
CA GLU A 34 3.49 -9.15 -7.63
C GLU A 34 2.01 -9.46 -7.86
N LEU A 35 1.34 -10.04 -6.87
CA LEU A 35 -0.09 -10.36 -6.95
C LEU A 35 -0.94 -9.08 -7.09
N TYR A 36 -0.60 -8.02 -6.34
CA TYR A 36 -1.27 -6.72 -6.42
C TYR A 36 -1.19 -6.13 -7.83
N MET A 37 0.00 -6.14 -8.43
CA MET A 37 0.21 -5.62 -9.78
C MET A 37 -0.57 -6.41 -10.84
N ALA A 38 -0.68 -7.73 -10.67
CA ALA A 38 -1.35 -8.63 -11.60
C ALA A 38 -2.87 -8.79 -11.36
N GLU A 39 -3.42 -8.25 -10.27
CA GLU A 39 -4.85 -8.38 -9.94
C GLU A 39 -5.71 -7.34 -10.66
N ASN A 40 -6.87 -7.80 -11.17
CA ASN A 40 -7.82 -6.98 -11.90
C ASN A 40 -9.13 -6.78 -11.12
N VAL A 41 -9.46 -7.68 -10.18
CA VAL A 41 -10.63 -7.52 -9.32
C VAL A 41 -10.32 -6.44 -8.28
N ALA A 42 -10.98 -5.28 -8.40
CA ALA A 42 -10.72 -4.11 -7.57
C ALA A 42 -10.70 -4.43 -6.06
N LEU A 43 -11.69 -5.19 -5.57
CA LEU A 43 -11.76 -5.58 -4.17
C LEU A 43 -10.54 -6.41 -3.72
N GLU A 44 -10.13 -7.41 -4.49
CA GLU A 44 -8.96 -8.23 -4.16
C GLU A 44 -7.67 -7.40 -4.25
N LYS A 45 -7.59 -6.50 -5.23
CA LYS A 45 -6.46 -5.59 -5.41
C LYS A 45 -6.29 -4.66 -4.20
N ASP A 46 -7.39 -4.13 -3.66
CA ASP A 46 -7.37 -3.33 -2.42
C ASP A 46 -6.89 -4.13 -1.21
N ILE A 47 -7.36 -5.38 -1.10
CA ILE A 47 -6.95 -6.27 0.00
C ILE A 47 -5.43 -6.53 -0.08
N LEU A 48 -4.89 -6.82 -1.26
CA LEU A 48 -3.47 -7.03 -1.48
C LEU A 48 -2.65 -5.76 -1.20
N ARG A 49 -3.14 -4.59 -1.65
CA ARG A 49 -2.50 -3.30 -1.42
C ARG A 49 -2.39 -2.97 0.07
N ARG A 50 -3.47 -3.14 0.83
CA ARG A 50 -3.45 -2.94 2.30
C ARG A 50 -2.50 -3.93 2.98
N ALA A 51 -2.46 -5.19 2.53
CA ALA A 51 -1.55 -6.18 3.12
C ALA A 51 -0.06 -5.79 3.02
N LEU A 52 0.35 -5.04 1.98
CA LEU A 52 1.72 -4.52 1.87
C LEU A 52 2.09 -3.59 3.03
N GLY A 53 1.14 -2.81 3.54
CA GLY A 53 1.35 -1.93 4.70
C GLY A 53 1.57 -2.67 6.02
N CYS A 54 1.42 -4.00 6.06
CA CYS A 54 1.64 -4.82 7.25
C CYS A 54 3.10 -5.28 7.45
N HIS A 55 4.03 -4.86 6.59
CA HIS A 55 5.44 -5.20 6.75
C HIS A 55 6.02 -4.65 8.07
N LYS A 56 7.00 -5.33 8.67
CA LYS A 56 7.64 -4.88 9.93
C LYS A 56 8.84 -3.96 9.70
N ASP A 57 9.47 -4.03 8.53
CA ASP A 57 10.60 -3.15 8.20
C ASP A 57 10.13 -1.74 7.81
N VAL A 58 10.60 -0.76 8.57
CA VAL A 58 10.36 0.68 8.36
C VAL A 58 10.86 1.13 6.99
N VAL A 59 11.96 0.57 6.48
CA VAL A 59 12.50 0.93 5.16
C VAL A 59 11.51 0.55 4.07
N ALA A 60 10.98 -0.67 4.10
CA ALA A 60 9.96 -1.12 3.16
C ALA A 60 8.66 -0.28 3.24
N LEU A 61 8.23 0.08 4.45
CA LEU A 61 7.07 0.98 4.63
C LEU A 61 7.35 2.38 4.08
N LYS A 62 8.57 2.91 4.25
CA LYS A 62 8.98 4.21 3.72
C LYS A 62 9.00 4.20 2.19
N GLU A 63 9.49 3.13 1.57
CA GLU A 63 9.44 2.94 0.12
C GLU A 63 8.00 2.93 -0.41
N LEU A 64 7.07 2.27 0.29
CA LEU A 64 5.65 2.33 -0.06
C LEU A 64 5.12 3.77 -0.04
N LEU A 65 5.47 4.56 0.97
CA LEU A 65 5.06 5.97 1.05
C LEU A 65 5.63 6.79 -0.12
N PHE A 66 6.88 6.61 -0.50
CA PHE A 66 7.44 7.27 -1.67
C PHE A 66 6.67 6.93 -2.97
N LEU A 67 6.26 5.67 -3.13
CA LEU A 67 5.47 5.24 -4.29
C LEU A 67 4.07 5.86 -4.34
N THR A 68 3.54 6.41 -3.23
CA THR A 68 2.23 7.08 -3.23
C THR A 68 2.25 8.49 -3.80
N ILE A 69 3.41 9.13 -3.78
CA ILE A 69 3.60 10.52 -4.25
C ILE A 69 4.34 10.59 -5.59
N ASP A 70 4.96 9.50 -6.02
CA ASP A 70 5.51 9.39 -7.37
C ASP A 70 4.37 9.22 -8.40
N ARG A 71 4.06 10.29 -9.13
CA ARG A 71 3.02 10.29 -10.18
C ARG A 71 3.46 9.58 -11.45
N ASN A 72 4.75 9.33 -11.64
CA ASN A 72 5.26 8.53 -12.75
C ASN A 72 5.20 7.03 -12.44
N ALA A 73 5.14 6.66 -11.15
CA ALA A 73 4.96 5.28 -10.75
C ALA A 73 3.50 4.85 -11.00
N ALA A 74 3.30 3.90 -11.91
CA ALA A 74 2.00 3.24 -12.11
C ALA A 74 1.58 2.31 -10.94
N PHE A 75 2.19 2.48 -9.76
CA PHE A 75 2.04 1.57 -8.63
C PHE A 75 0.77 1.81 -7.83
N VAL A 76 0.50 3.04 -7.37
CA VAL A 76 -0.69 3.39 -6.55
C VAL A 76 -1.47 4.50 -7.23
N ARG A 77 -2.78 4.31 -7.41
CA ARG A 77 -3.66 5.35 -7.95
C ARG A 77 -3.90 6.41 -6.89
N LEU A 78 -4.18 7.65 -7.29
CA LEU A 78 -4.38 8.73 -6.33
C LEU A 78 -5.49 8.41 -5.32
N GLN A 79 -6.63 7.90 -5.76
CA GLN A 79 -7.74 7.58 -4.85
C GLN A 79 -7.38 6.51 -3.80
N ASP A 80 -6.34 5.72 -4.06
CA ASP A 80 -5.88 4.61 -3.22
C ASP A 80 -4.79 5.06 -2.23
N VAL A 81 -4.22 6.26 -2.40
CA VAL A 81 -3.16 6.81 -1.55
C VAL A 81 -3.59 6.86 -0.09
N ARG A 82 -4.75 7.47 0.20
CA ARG A 82 -5.31 7.59 1.56
C ARG A 82 -5.38 6.25 2.27
N ASP A 83 -5.84 5.22 1.57
CA ASP A 83 -6.00 3.88 2.13
C ASP A 83 -4.64 3.24 2.47
N LEU A 84 -3.58 3.51 1.70
CA LEU A 84 -2.24 3.02 2.02
C LEU A 84 -1.64 3.77 3.22
N PHE A 85 -1.85 5.09 3.30
CA PHE A 85 -1.48 5.88 4.48
C PHE A 85 -2.13 5.33 5.75
N ASN A 86 -3.45 5.07 5.72
CA ASN A 86 -4.16 4.49 6.86
C ASN A 86 -3.60 3.11 7.24
N SER A 87 -3.30 2.27 6.25
CA SER A 87 -2.73 0.95 6.53
C SER A 87 -1.34 1.02 7.20
N ILE A 88 -0.53 2.03 6.88
CA ILE A 88 0.79 2.23 7.48
C ILE A 88 0.68 2.91 8.83
N SER A 89 -0.26 3.84 9.04
CA SER A 89 -0.45 4.49 10.34
C SER A 89 -0.98 3.54 11.42
N GLU A 90 -1.78 2.54 11.03
CA GLU A 90 -2.23 1.46 11.91
C GLU A 90 -1.12 0.44 12.24
N ASN A 91 -0.01 0.46 11.48
CA ASN A 91 1.15 -0.39 11.74
C ASN A 91 2.02 0.21 12.84
N PRO A 92 2.35 -0.52 13.92
CA PRO A 92 3.23 -0.02 14.99
C PRO A 92 4.59 0.49 14.47
N ALA A 93 5.16 -0.13 13.43
CA ALA A 93 6.41 0.31 12.81
C ALA A 93 6.23 1.57 11.94
N GLY A 94 4.99 1.91 11.56
CA GLY A 94 4.65 3.04 10.69
C GLY A 94 4.17 4.30 11.42
N GLN A 95 3.85 4.23 12.72
CA GLN A 95 3.27 5.35 13.46
C GLN A 95 4.15 6.60 13.48
N GLU A 96 5.44 6.46 13.78
CA GLU A 96 6.37 7.61 13.75
C GLU A 96 6.77 7.99 12.32
N LEU A 97 6.89 6.98 11.45
CA LEU A 97 7.26 7.16 10.05
C LEU A 97 6.27 8.06 9.31
N ILE A 98 4.96 7.86 9.53
CA ILE A 98 3.94 8.55 8.74
C ILE A 98 3.90 10.05 9.03
N LEU A 99 4.05 10.44 10.30
CA LEU A 99 4.08 11.85 10.68
C LEU A 99 5.30 12.55 10.08
N ASN A 100 6.49 11.94 10.21
CA ASN A 100 7.71 12.49 9.64
C ASN A 100 7.61 12.60 8.12
N PHE A 101 7.07 11.58 7.44
CA PHE A 101 6.89 11.60 5.99
C PHE A 101 5.93 12.72 5.54
N LEU A 102 4.81 12.91 6.26
CA LEU A 102 3.87 14.00 5.99
C LEU A 102 4.52 15.38 6.13
N LEU A 103 5.32 15.57 7.18
CA LEU A 103 6.03 16.83 7.42
C LEU A 103 7.11 17.09 6.36
N GLU A 104 7.92 16.08 6.04
CA GLU A 104 9.02 16.19 5.08
C GLU A 104 8.54 16.36 3.63
N ARG A 105 7.40 15.76 3.27
CA ARG A 105 6.89 15.68 1.89
C ARG A 105 5.58 16.43 1.68
N TRP A 106 5.23 17.34 2.58
CA TRP A 106 3.97 18.07 2.53
C TRP A 106 3.72 18.73 1.18
N ASP A 107 4.73 19.42 0.64
CA ASP A 107 4.60 20.13 -0.63
C ASP A 107 4.35 19.18 -1.81
N ASP A 108 5.05 18.04 -1.86
CA ASP A 108 4.84 17.03 -2.91
C ASP A 108 3.45 16.40 -2.84
N ILE A 109 2.98 16.13 -1.63
CA ILE A 109 1.64 15.59 -1.39
C ILE A 109 0.60 16.62 -1.83
N TYR A 110 0.72 17.87 -1.36
CA TYR A 110 -0.21 18.95 -1.67
C TYR A 110 -0.28 19.23 -3.17
N ASN A 111 0.88 19.40 -3.82
CA ASN A 111 0.96 19.65 -5.26
C ASN A 111 0.37 18.49 -6.07
N GLY A 112 0.60 17.25 -5.63
CA GLY A 112 0.03 16.08 -6.27
C GLY A 112 -1.51 15.98 -6.18
N TYR A 113 -2.16 16.71 -5.25
CA TYR A 113 -3.62 16.83 -5.20
C TYR A 113 -4.12 18.07 -5.96
N THR A 114 -3.39 19.19 -5.93
CA THR A 114 -3.82 20.44 -6.59
C THR A 114 -3.70 20.38 -8.11
N GLU A 115 -2.67 19.76 -8.67
CA GLU A 115 -2.51 19.57 -10.13
C GLU A 115 -3.74 18.89 -10.75
N LEU A 116 -4.41 18.01 -10.01
CA LEU A 116 -5.62 17.34 -10.46
C LEU A 116 -6.88 18.22 -10.38
N SER A 117 -6.94 19.15 -9.43
CA SER A 117 -8.03 20.13 -9.33
C SER A 117 -8.00 21.19 -10.42
N THR A 118 -6.85 21.39 -11.08
CA THR A 118 -6.70 22.32 -12.21
C THR A 118 -7.05 21.68 -13.56
N ILE A 119 -7.23 20.35 -13.61
CA ILE A 119 -7.54 19.59 -14.84
C ILE A 119 -9.07 19.32 -14.96
N ILE A 120 -9.87 19.64 -13.93
CA ILE A 120 -11.34 19.51 -13.94
C ILE A 120 -11.99 20.86 -14.17
#